data_AF-A0AA47ELJ0-F1
#
_entry.id   AF-A0AA47ELJ0-F1
#
_cell.length_a   1.000
_cell.length_b   1.000
_cell.length_c   1.000
_cell.angle_alpha   90.00
_cell.angle_beta   90.00
_cell.angle_gamma   90.00
#
_symmetry.space_group_name_H-M   'P 1'
#
loop_
_entity.id
_entity.type
_entity.pdbx_description
1 polymer ?
#
loop_
_entity_poly.entity_id
_entity_poly.type
_entity_poly.pdbx_seq_one_letter_code
_entity_poly.pdbx_strand_id
1 'polypeptide(L)'
;MKKFKMKVITSCLSLGLVAGTLFTPVSAFAGTIGDPTTQLDGRLSIFHQGAANDCGAVSGIQALANSKFGKKFLSKVISVDSNGSYTLNFGSGKQTVSETDVANAYISGDLDARVIEAGMQKAMNVYNGCFACDVFAKMTGFGQNVVSGDTAKTNMMNTMTLKCNSGDGITAACDFSIADPSKGIIGDGGHSYSIKSVTKDTVVVINPWDTSKFINMSRSQFESSIRYMTYVDEATNKIVVFWN
;
A
#
# COMPACT_ATOMS: atom_id res chain seq x y z
N MET A 1 -10.84 -58.03 -50.87
CA MET A 1 -12.30 -57.80 -51.00
C MET A 1 -12.68 -56.51 -50.31
N LYS A 2 -12.97 -55.45 -51.07
CA LYS A 2 -13.48 -54.15 -50.57
C LYS A 2 -14.97 -54.29 -50.26
N LYS A 3 -15.44 -53.82 -49.11
CA LYS A 3 -16.86 -53.57 -48.84
C LYS A 3 -17.05 -52.14 -48.34
N PHE A 4 -17.68 -51.33 -49.20
CA PHE A 4 -18.34 -50.07 -48.86
C PHE A 4 -19.68 -50.37 -48.19
N LYS A 5 -20.00 -49.73 -47.06
CA LYS A 5 -21.35 -49.28 -46.63
C LYS A 5 -21.15 -48.15 -45.61
N MET A 6 -21.38 -46.89 -45.98
CA MET A 6 -22.64 -46.14 -46.05
C MET A 6 -22.91 -45.38 -44.74
N LYS A 7 -22.92 -44.05 -44.87
CA LYS A 7 -23.18 -43.04 -43.83
C LYS A 7 -24.57 -43.22 -43.21
N VAL A 8 -24.65 -43.08 -41.90
CA VAL A 8 -25.86 -42.62 -41.21
C VAL A 8 -25.49 -41.32 -40.51
N ILE A 9 -26.11 -40.24 -40.97
CA ILE A 9 -26.07 -38.92 -40.36
C ILE A 9 -27.10 -38.96 -39.23
N THR A 10 -26.64 -38.92 -37.98
CA THR A 10 -27.51 -38.67 -36.84
C THR A 10 -27.23 -37.27 -36.34
N SER A 11 -28.05 -36.33 -36.81
CA SER A 11 -28.16 -34.98 -36.27
C SER A 11 -28.89 -35.05 -34.94
N CYS A 12 -28.16 -34.94 -33.83
CA CYS A 12 -28.72 -34.48 -32.57
C CYS A 12 -27.89 -33.30 -32.08
N LEU A 13 -28.37 -32.11 -32.45
CA LEU A 13 -28.10 -30.87 -31.75
C LEU A 13 -28.46 -31.07 -30.27
N SER A 14 -27.46 -31.01 -29.39
CA SER A 14 -27.66 -30.55 -28.03
C SER A 14 -26.61 -29.48 -27.72
N LEU A 15 -27.04 -28.22 -27.88
CA LEU A 15 -26.37 -27.06 -27.32
C LEU A 15 -26.28 -27.24 -25.80
N GLY A 16 -25.13 -27.68 -25.31
CA GLY A 16 -24.74 -27.55 -23.91
C GLY A 16 -24.08 -26.19 -23.67
N LEU A 17 -24.87 -25.11 -23.73
CA LEU A 17 -24.49 -23.83 -23.13
C LEU A 17 -24.69 -23.97 -21.62
N VAL A 18 -23.62 -24.27 -20.88
CA VAL A 18 -23.55 -23.85 -19.49
C VAL A 18 -22.42 -22.84 -19.42
N ALA A 19 -22.83 -21.59 -19.54
CA ALA A 19 -22.04 -20.42 -19.23
C ALA A 19 -21.57 -20.53 -17.78
N GLY A 20 -20.34 -21.00 -17.58
CA GLY A 20 -19.60 -20.68 -16.36
C GLY A 20 -19.36 -19.18 -16.37
N THR A 21 -20.23 -18.45 -15.67
CA THR A 21 -20.06 -17.02 -15.43
C THR A 21 -18.69 -16.81 -14.79
N LEU A 22 -17.75 -16.31 -15.59
CA LEU A 22 -16.57 -15.62 -15.12
C LEU A 22 -17.11 -14.41 -14.33
N PHE A 23 -17.33 -14.61 -13.02
CA PHE A 23 -17.53 -13.51 -12.09
C PHE A 23 -16.19 -12.78 -12.01
N THR A 24 -15.96 -11.86 -12.94
CA THR A 24 -14.90 -10.88 -12.78
C THR A 24 -15.29 -10.05 -11.56
N PRO A 25 -14.48 -10.02 -10.50
CA PRO A 25 -14.76 -9.15 -9.36
C PRO A 25 -14.90 -7.71 -9.88
N VAL A 26 -16.04 -7.09 -9.59
CA VAL A 26 -16.26 -5.68 -9.88
C VAL A 26 -15.44 -4.90 -8.85
N SER A 27 -14.58 -4.00 -9.31
CA SER A 27 -13.89 -3.06 -8.41
C SER A 27 -14.94 -2.33 -7.57
N ALA A 28 -14.77 -2.35 -6.24
CA ALA A 28 -15.81 -2.01 -5.26
C ALA A 28 -16.33 -0.56 -5.28
N PHE A 29 -15.81 0.28 -6.18
CA PHE A 29 -15.98 1.72 -6.14
C PHE A 29 -17.27 2.15 -6.83
N ALA A 30 -18.41 1.82 -6.21
CA ALA A 30 -19.64 2.56 -6.40
C ALA A 30 -19.55 3.82 -5.53
N GLY A 31 -19.15 4.95 -6.13
CA GLY A 31 -18.90 6.19 -5.42
C GLY A 31 -20.14 6.71 -4.69
N THR A 32 -20.14 6.59 -3.37
CA THR A 32 -20.94 7.40 -2.46
C THR A 32 -19.99 8.16 -1.55
N ILE A 33 -20.06 9.49 -1.58
CA ILE A 33 -19.48 10.35 -0.55
C ILE A 33 -20.22 10.01 0.75
N GLY A 34 -19.55 9.36 1.70
CA GLY A 34 -20.12 8.84 2.92
C GLY A 34 -19.15 8.95 4.11
N ASP A 35 -19.54 8.33 5.22
CA ASP A 35 -18.69 8.22 6.41
C ASP A 35 -17.47 7.34 6.08
N PRO A 36 -16.22 7.87 6.16
CA PRO A 36 -15.01 7.11 5.85
C PRO A 36 -14.88 5.80 6.64
N THR A 37 -15.52 5.70 7.81
CA THR A 37 -15.49 4.49 8.64
C THR A 37 -16.28 3.31 8.08
N THR A 38 -17.10 3.56 7.05
CA THR A 38 -18.00 2.56 6.42
C THR A 38 -17.88 2.50 4.90
N GLN A 39 -17.06 3.37 4.30
CA GLN A 39 -16.98 3.56 2.86
C GLN A 39 -15.79 2.81 2.26
N LEU A 40 -16.02 2.10 1.15
CA LEU A 40 -14.97 1.60 0.26
C LEU A 40 -14.92 2.46 -1.01
N ASP A 41 -14.01 3.42 -1.05
CA ASP A 41 -13.88 4.35 -2.18
C ASP A 41 -12.50 4.35 -2.85
N GLY A 42 -11.58 3.53 -2.33
CA GLY A 42 -10.27 3.35 -2.91
C GLY A 42 -9.36 4.53 -2.63
N ARG A 43 -9.69 5.31 -1.59
CA ARG A 43 -8.93 6.46 -1.11
C ARG A 43 -8.79 6.31 0.39
N LEU A 44 -7.60 6.59 0.89
CA LEU A 44 -7.40 6.62 2.33
C LEU A 44 -7.77 7.99 2.87
N SER A 45 -8.74 8.03 3.77
CA SER A 45 -9.08 9.19 4.60
C SER A 45 -8.23 9.22 5.87
N ILE A 46 -8.71 9.86 6.93
CA ILE A 46 -8.03 9.84 8.23
C ILE A 46 -8.24 8.47 8.88
N PHE A 47 -7.14 7.85 9.27
CA PHE A 47 -7.08 6.65 10.09
C PHE A 47 -5.98 6.74 11.14
N HIS A 48 -6.03 5.84 12.12
CA HIS A 48 -5.17 5.82 13.29
C HIS A 48 -4.64 4.41 13.50
N GLN A 49 -3.34 4.31 13.78
CA GLN A 49 -2.74 3.10 14.31
C GLN A 49 -3.39 2.74 15.66
N GLY A 50 -3.73 1.46 15.86
CA GLY A 50 -4.18 0.94 17.14
C GLY A 50 -3.05 0.65 18.12
N ALA A 51 -3.37 -0.06 19.21
CA ALA A 51 -2.38 -0.50 20.20
C ALA A 51 -1.58 -1.72 19.71
N ALA A 52 -0.87 -1.57 18.59
CA ALA A 52 -0.03 -2.59 17.97
C ALA A 52 1.34 -2.01 17.59
N ASN A 53 2.37 -2.86 17.53
CA ASN A 53 3.73 -2.46 17.12
C ASN A 53 3.88 -2.45 15.59
N ASP A 54 2.90 -1.96 14.85
CA ASP A 54 2.78 -2.03 13.39
C ASP A 54 2.98 -0.68 12.68
N CYS A 55 3.72 0.25 13.30
CA CYS A 55 3.85 1.63 12.81
C CYS A 55 4.49 1.69 11.41
N GLY A 56 5.40 0.76 11.10
CA GLY A 56 5.97 0.58 9.77
C GLY A 56 4.92 0.14 8.74
N ALA A 57 3.97 -0.71 9.14
CA ALA A 57 2.89 -1.13 8.27
C ALA A 57 1.90 0.01 7.99
N VAL A 58 1.43 0.67 9.05
CA VAL A 58 0.50 1.80 8.95
C VAL A 58 1.10 2.94 8.14
N SER A 59 2.38 3.25 8.35
CA SER A 59 3.11 4.25 7.55
C SER A 59 3.24 3.83 6.09
N GLY A 60 3.52 2.56 5.80
CA GLY A 60 3.56 2.03 4.44
C GLY A 60 2.21 2.14 3.72
N ILE A 61 1.11 1.79 4.41
CA ILE A 61 -0.25 1.91 3.86
C ILE A 61 -0.57 3.38 3.58
N GLN A 62 -0.35 4.27 4.56
CA GLN A 62 -0.60 5.71 4.43
C GLN A 62 0.13 6.29 3.21
N ALA A 63 1.40 5.92 3.02
CA ALA A 63 2.26 6.49 1.99
C ALA A 63 1.72 6.28 0.56
N LEU A 64 0.85 5.29 0.33
CA LEU A 64 0.18 5.10 -0.96
C LEU A 64 -0.71 6.30 -1.32
N ALA A 65 -1.32 6.95 -0.33
CA ALA A 65 -2.19 8.11 -0.56
C ALA A 65 -1.42 9.38 -0.95
N ASN A 66 -0.08 9.39 -0.86
CA ASN A 66 0.73 10.58 -1.13
C ASN A 66 1.20 10.68 -2.60
N SER A 67 1.03 9.63 -3.41
CA SER A 67 1.45 9.62 -4.83
C SER A 67 0.32 9.29 -5.80
N LYS A 68 0.44 9.72 -7.06
CA LYS A 68 -0.47 9.31 -8.15
C LYS A 68 -0.44 7.79 -8.35
N PHE A 69 0.74 7.19 -8.26
CA PHE A 69 0.92 5.74 -8.36
C PHE A 69 0.12 5.02 -7.27
N GLY A 70 0.34 5.38 -6.01
CA GLY A 70 -0.31 4.72 -4.88
C GLY A 70 -1.82 4.96 -4.86
N LYS A 71 -2.31 6.16 -5.18
CA LYS A 71 -3.75 6.43 -5.34
C LYS A 71 -4.38 5.56 -6.43
N LYS A 72 -3.71 5.39 -7.56
CA LYS A 72 -4.17 4.51 -8.64
C LYS A 72 -4.20 3.04 -8.20
N PHE A 73 -3.22 2.62 -7.40
CA PHE A 73 -3.20 1.29 -6.81
C PHE A 73 -4.38 1.08 -5.84
N LEU A 74 -4.59 2.00 -4.89
CA LEU A 74 -5.67 1.95 -3.90
C LEU A 74 -7.05 1.84 -4.58
N SER A 75 -7.27 2.61 -5.66
CA SER A 75 -8.51 2.56 -6.46
C SER A 75 -8.79 1.25 -7.19
N LYS A 76 -7.98 0.20 -6.98
CA LYS A 76 -8.12 -1.10 -7.64
C LYS A 76 -7.81 -2.29 -6.74
N VAL A 77 -7.20 -2.06 -5.57
CA VAL A 77 -6.68 -3.16 -4.76
C VAL A 77 -7.81 -3.99 -4.14
N ILE A 78 -8.91 -3.35 -3.72
CA ILE A 78 -10.04 -4.01 -3.06
C ILE A 78 -11.14 -4.37 -4.07
N SER A 79 -11.65 -5.60 -3.96
CA SER A 79 -12.89 -6.05 -4.58
C SER A 79 -13.81 -6.62 -3.50
N VAL A 80 -15.11 -6.36 -3.61
CA VAL A 80 -16.12 -6.93 -2.70
C VAL A 80 -16.69 -8.19 -3.35
N ASP A 81 -16.67 -9.29 -2.59
CA ASP A 81 -17.18 -10.58 -3.02
C ASP A 81 -18.69 -10.69 -2.71
N SER A 82 -19.40 -11.58 -3.40
CA SER A 82 -20.86 -11.71 -3.28
C SER A 82 -21.35 -12.16 -1.90
N ASN A 83 -20.46 -12.73 -1.08
CA ASN A 83 -20.72 -13.17 0.29
C ASN A 83 -20.36 -12.11 1.35
N GLY A 84 -19.99 -10.90 0.94
CA GLY A 84 -19.56 -9.82 1.85
C GLY A 84 -18.08 -9.85 2.23
N SER A 85 -17.29 -10.85 1.80
CA SER A 85 -15.83 -10.81 1.98
C SER A 85 -15.17 -9.82 1.02
N TYR A 86 -13.89 -9.55 1.27
CA TYR A 86 -13.07 -8.68 0.44
C TYR A 86 -11.90 -9.46 -0.15
N THR A 87 -11.67 -9.29 -1.44
CA THR A 87 -10.48 -9.78 -2.13
C THR A 87 -9.53 -8.63 -2.44
N LEU A 88 -8.31 -8.71 -1.89
CA LEU A 88 -7.22 -7.76 -2.12
C LEU A 88 -6.26 -8.31 -3.17
N ASN A 89 -6.03 -7.51 -4.22
CA ASN A 89 -5.16 -7.85 -5.34
C ASN A 89 -3.79 -7.18 -5.17
N PHE A 90 -3.00 -7.64 -4.20
CA PHE A 90 -1.63 -7.15 -4.05
C PHE A 90 -0.75 -7.62 -5.23
N GLY A 91 0.28 -6.85 -5.55
CA GLY A 91 1.24 -7.21 -6.60
C GLY A 91 2.01 -8.48 -6.31
N SER A 92 2.15 -8.86 -5.03
CA SER A 92 2.75 -10.13 -4.61
C SER A 92 1.80 -11.34 -4.58
N GLY A 93 0.50 -11.13 -4.82
CA GLY A 93 -0.51 -12.18 -4.79
C GLY A 93 -1.85 -11.71 -4.20
N LYS A 94 -2.90 -12.50 -4.41
CA LYS A 94 -4.23 -12.20 -3.88
C LYS A 94 -4.38 -12.63 -2.43
N GLN A 95 -5.18 -11.90 -1.67
CA GLN A 95 -5.63 -12.27 -0.33
C GLN A 95 -7.13 -12.08 -0.20
N THR A 96 -7.79 -12.97 0.53
CA THR A 96 -9.22 -12.82 0.85
C THR A 96 -9.39 -12.69 2.36
N VAL A 97 -10.17 -11.68 2.76
CA VAL A 97 -10.47 -11.36 4.15
C VAL A 97 -11.97 -11.27 4.36
N SER A 98 -12.42 -11.82 5.48
CA SER A 98 -13.80 -11.75 5.95
C SER A 98 -14.06 -10.42 6.65
N GLU A 99 -15.33 -10.09 6.87
CA GLU A 99 -15.71 -8.95 7.72
C GLU A 99 -15.13 -9.06 9.14
N THR A 100 -15.02 -10.29 9.68
CA THR A 100 -14.39 -10.53 10.98
C THR A 100 -12.91 -10.17 10.98
N ASP A 101 -12.17 -10.46 9.91
CA ASP A 101 -10.77 -10.07 9.79
C ASP A 101 -10.64 -8.54 9.81
N VAL A 102 -11.54 -7.82 9.13
CA VAL A 102 -11.58 -6.35 9.09
C VAL A 102 -12.02 -5.75 10.42
N ALA A 103 -12.92 -6.42 11.15
CA ALA A 103 -13.30 -6.05 12.51
C ALA A 103 -12.13 -6.16 13.50
N ASN A 104 -11.21 -7.08 13.26
CA ASN A 104 -10.02 -7.33 14.08
C ASN A 104 -8.76 -6.55 13.64
N ALA A 105 -8.87 -5.73 12.59
CA ALA A 105 -7.83 -4.79 12.19
C ALA A 105 -7.46 -3.86 13.37
N TYR A 106 -6.16 -3.58 13.52
CA TYR A 106 -5.65 -2.65 14.54
C TYR A 106 -5.86 -1.19 14.16
N ILE A 107 -5.85 -0.88 12.86
CA ILE A 107 -6.22 0.41 12.30
C ILE A 107 -7.68 0.71 12.62
N SER A 108 -7.94 1.97 12.97
CA SER A 108 -9.29 2.52 13.11
C SER A 108 -9.48 3.75 12.23
N GLY A 109 -10.73 4.13 11.97
CA GLY A 109 -11.08 5.19 11.02
C GLY A 109 -11.47 4.59 9.68
N ASP A 110 -10.78 5.00 8.63
CA ASP A 110 -11.02 4.63 7.23
C ASP A 110 -11.19 3.11 6.99
N LEU A 111 -12.28 2.71 6.31
CA LEU A 111 -12.57 1.30 6.03
C LEU A 111 -11.62 0.71 4.97
N ASP A 112 -11.25 1.45 3.91
CA ASP A 112 -10.25 0.97 2.94
C ASP A 112 -8.94 0.61 3.65
N ALA A 113 -8.46 1.45 4.58
CA ALA A 113 -7.26 1.19 5.37
C ALA A 113 -7.36 -0.09 6.21
N ARG A 114 -8.51 -0.32 6.86
CA ARG A 114 -8.77 -1.52 7.68
C ARG A 114 -8.82 -2.80 6.86
N VAL A 115 -9.47 -2.76 5.70
CA VAL A 115 -9.51 -3.89 4.77
C VAL A 115 -8.10 -4.21 4.25
N ILE A 116 -7.33 -3.17 3.92
CA ILE A 116 -5.94 -3.30 3.50
C ILE A 116 -5.08 -3.93 4.59
N GLU A 117 -5.16 -3.45 5.83
CA GLU A 117 -4.43 -4.04 6.94
C GLU A 117 -4.80 -5.51 7.17
N ALA A 118 -6.09 -5.85 7.21
CA ALA A 118 -6.51 -7.24 7.37
C ALA A 118 -5.90 -8.14 6.28
N GLY A 119 -5.85 -7.65 5.04
CA GLY A 119 -5.18 -8.35 3.94
C GLY A 119 -3.68 -8.51 4.17
N MET A 120 -3.01 -7.47 4.66
CA MET A 120 -1.57 -7.48 4.94
C MET A 120 -1.20 -8.40 6.10
N GLN A 121 -2.01 -8.43 7.17
CA GLN A 121 -1.84 -9.35 8.29
C GLN A 121 -1.86 -10.82 7.86
N LYS A 122 -2.65 -11.16 6.82
CA LYS A 122 -2.62 -12.50 6.20
C LYS A 122 -1.46 -12.70 5.22
N ALA A 123 -1.09 -11.65 4.48
CA ALA A 123 -0.04 -11.73 3.44
C ALA A 123 1.39 -11.81 4.00
N MET A 124 1.60 -11.32 5.23
CA MET A 124 2.92 -11.12 5.82
C MET A 124 3.17 -12.08 6.97
N ASN A 125 4.34 -12.73 6.96
CA ASN A 125 4.79 -13.55 8.09
C ASN A 125 5.08 -12.71 9.34
N VAL A 126 5.51 -11.46 9.13
CA VAL A 126 5.79 -10.47 10.18
C VAL A 126 5.08 -9.19 9.76
N TYR A 127 3.93 -8.92 10.39
CA TYR A 127 3.19 -7.67 10.22
C TYR A 127 3.57 -6.67 11.32
N ASN A 128 3.46 -7.10 12.57
CA ASN A 128 3.90 -6.33 13.73
C ASN A 128 5.44 -6.27 13.74
N GLY A 129 6.00 -5.06 13.77
CA GLY A 129 7.43 -4.80 13.73
C GLY A 129 8.03 -4.80 12.32
N CYS A 130 7.21 -4.90 11.27
CA CYS A 130 7.71 -4.81 9.89
C CYS A 130 8.17 -3.40 9.53
N PHE A 131 9.00 -3.31 8.50
CA PHE A 131 9.35 -2.03 7.90
C PHE A 131 8.38 -1.67 6.77
N ALA A 132 8.22 -0.37 6.51
CA ALA A 132 7.37 0.09 5.41
C ALA A 132 7.78 -0.48 4.04
N CYS A 133 9.07 -0.79 3.83
CA CYS A 133 9.53 -1.45 2.60
C CYS A 133 8.96 -2.85 2.42
N ASP A 134 8.62 -3.56 3.49
CA ASP A 134 8.01 -4.89 3.44
C ASP A 134 6.55 -4.76 2.99
N VAL A 135 5.86 -3.72 3.48
CA VAL A 135 4.52 -3.35 3.00
C VAL A 135 4.55 -2.98 1.53
N PHE A 136 5.50 -2.13 1.12
CA PHE A 136 5.66 -1.78 -0.29
C PHE A 136 5.91 -3.01 -1.15
N ALA A 137 6.78 -3.93 -0.71
CA ALA A 137 7.10 -5.15 -1.45
C ALA A 137 5.86 -6.03 -1.64
N LYS A 138 5.02 -6.15 -0.61
CA LYS A 138 3.77 -6.89 -0.73
C LYS A 138 2.75 -6.22 -1.62
N MET A 139 2.49 -4.94 -1.41
CA MET A 139 1.53 -4.15 -2.19
C MET A 139 1.88 -4.13 -3.67
N THR A 140 3.15 -3.89 -3.99
CA THR A 140 3.59 -3.66 -5.39
C THR A 140 4.09 -4.91 -6.09
N GLY A 141 4.58 -5.90 -5.33
CA GLY A 141 5.34 -7.04 -5.88
C GLY A 141 6.77 -6.66 -6.30
N PHE A 142 7.23 -5.43 -6.02
CA PHE A 142 8.57 -4.98 -6.43
C PHE A 142 9.66 -5.54 -5.53
N GLY A 143 10.85 -5.72 -6.12
CA GLY A 143 12.03 -6.12 -5.38
C GLY A 143 12.68 -4.95 -4.64
N GLN A 144 13.26 -5.20 -3.48
CA GLN A 144 14.01 -4.20 -2.73
C GLN A 144 15.42 -4.00 -3.30
N ASN A 145 15.90 -2.76 -3.26
CA ASN A 145 17.27 -2.36 -3.59
C ASN A 145 17.82 -1.56 -2.40
N VAL A 146 18.76 -2.17 -1.67
CA VAL A 146 19.34 -1.56 -0.47
C VAL A 146 20.53 -0.68 -0.86
N VAL A 147 20.54 0.55 -0.36
CA VAL A 147 21.58 1.56 -0.61
C VAL A 147 22.03 2.18 0.71
N SER A 148 23.24 2.73 0.74
CA SER A 148 23.79 3.41 1.91
C SER A 148 24.80 4.50 1.50
N GLY A 149 25.18 5.35 2.45
CA GLY A 149 26.13 6.45 2.25
C GLY A 149 25.50 7.76 1.74
N ASP A 150 26.23 8.86 1.93
CA ASP A 150 25.70 10.21 1.72
C ASP A 150 25.30 10.51 0.27
N THR A 151 26.02 9.97 -0.71
CA THR A 151 25.65 10.10 -2.12
C THR A 151 24.30 9.45 -2.41
N ALA A 152 24.06 8.24 -1.88
CA ALA A 152 22.79 7.55 -2.07
C ALA A 152 21.64 8.29 -1.36
N LYS A 153 21.86 8.75 -0.13
CA LYS A 153 20.92 9.60 0.63
C LYS A 153 20.54 10.84 -0.18
N THR A 154 21.54 11.58 -0.66
CA THR A 154 21.34 12.81 -1.44
C THR A 154 20.57 12.53 -2.73
N ASN A 155 20.94 11.49 -3.46
CA ASN A 155 20.26 11.11 -4.70
C ASN A 155 18.80 10.74 -4.45
N MET A 156 18.52 9.95 -3.42
CA MET A 156 17.16 9.56 -3.05
C MET A 156 16.31 10.78 -2.66
N MET A 157 16.84 11.69 -1.86
CA MET A 157 16.15 12.93 -1.49
C MET A 157 15.89 13.85 -2.71
N ASN A 158 16.84 13.94 -3.63
CA ASN A 158 16.68 14.70 -4.87
C ASN A 158 15.62 14.08 -5.79
N THR A 159 15.61 12.75 -5.94
CA THR A 159 14.57 12.04 -6.68
C THR A 159 13.19 12.28 -6.09
N MET A 160 13.03 12.14 -4.77
CA MET A 160 11.76 12.43 -4.11
C MET A 160 11.33 13.89 -4.28
N THR A 161 12.27 14.84 -4.22
CA THR A 161 12.00 16.27 -4.48
C THR A 161 11.47 16.48 -5.90
N LEU A 162 12.09 15.86 -6.90
CA LEU A 162 11.66 15.99 -8.30
C LEU A 162 10.24 15.46 -8.51
N LYS A 163 9.91 14.30 -7.92
CA LYS A 163 8.57 13.71 -8.01
C LYS A 163 7.51 14.55 -7.30
N CYS A 164 7.85 15.16 -6.16
CA CYS A 164 6.95 16.10 -5.49
C CYS A 164 6.72 17.36 -6.35
N ASN A 165 7.78 17.91 -6.96
CA ASN A 165 7.68 19.09 -7.80
C ASN A 165 6.90 18.86 -9.12
N SER A 166 6.95 17.65 -9.69
CA SER A 166 6.14 17.29 -10.86
C SER A 166 4.66 17.07 -10.53
N GLY A 167 4.30 17.07 -9.23
CA GLY A 167 2.97 16.75 -8.75
C GLY A 167 2.64 15.25 -8.78
N ASP A 168 3.62 14.38 -9.07
CA ASP A 168 3.42 12.93 -8.99
C ASP A 168 3.35 12.43 -7.55
N GLY A 169 4.01 13.15 -6.64
CA GLY A 169 4.12 12.78 -5.23
C GLY A 169 5.00 11.56 -5.02
N ILE A 170 5.02 11.04 -3.80
CA ILE A 170 5.91 9.95 -3.39
C ILE A 170 5.17 8.93 -2.54
N THR A 171 5.50 7.65 -2.72
CA THR A 171 5.13 6.58 -1.78
C THR A 171 6.40 6.23 -1.02
N ALA A 172 6.58 6.87 0.14
CA ALA A 172 7.80 6.80 0.91
C ALA A 172 7.53 6.84 2.42
N ALA A 173 8.44 6.27 3.19
CA ALA A 173 8.37 6.19 4.65
C ALA A 173 9.77 6.20 5.26
N CYS A 174 9.86 6.46 6.56
CA CYS A 174 11.13 6.62 7.26
C CYS A 174 11.04 6.36 8.76
N ASP A 175 12.21 6.31 9.42
CA ASP A 175 12.37 6.40 10.88
C ASP A 175 13.67 7.15 11.24
N PHE A 176 13.74 7.62 12.48
CA PHE A 176 14.80 8.53 12.93
C PHE A 176 15.67 7.92 14.04
N SER A 177 16.96 8.29 14.04
CA SER A 177 17.92 8.03 15.13
C SER A 177 18.14 9.25 16.02
N ILE A 178 17.63 10.42 15.64
CA ILE A 178 17.69 11.64 16.44
C ILE A 178 16.27 12.14 16.67
N ALA A 179 15.89 12.27 17.95
CA ALA A 179 14.57 12.71 18.36
C ALA A 179 14.39 14.22 18.21
N ASP A 180 13.14 14.65 18.04
CA ASP A 180 12.69 16.04 18.23
C ASP A 180 11.36 16.01 18.98
N PRO A 181 11.40 15.91 20.32
CA PRO A 181 10.20 15.80 21.15
C PRO A 181 9.25 16.99 20.99
N SER A 182 9.79 18.18 20.66
CA SER A 182 8.96 19.38 20.46
C SER A 182 8.00 19.25 19.27
N LYS A 183 8.33 18.37 18.33
CA LYS A 183 7.53 18.04 17.14
C LYS A 183 6.89 16.65 17.20
N GLY A 184 7.10 15.90 18.28
CA GLY A 184 6.64 14.51 18.40
C GLY A 184 7.45 13.52 17.57
N ILE A 185 8.72 13.82 17.27
CA ILE A 185 9.64 12.89 16.59
C ILE A 185 10.38 12.04 17.62
N ILE A 186 10.24 10.73 17.47
CA ILE A 186 10.93 9.68 18.23
C ILE A 186 12.20 9.26 17.47
N GLY A 187 13.32 9.20 18.18
CA GLY A 187 14.66 8.99 17.62
C GLY A 187 15.33 7.68 18.02
N ASP A 188 14.59 6.66 18.42
CA ASP A 188 15.13 5.34 18.80
C ASP A 188 15.02 4.30 17.67
N GLY A 189 14.57 4.71 16.48
CA GLY A 189 14.28 3.82 15.36
C GLY A 189 13.04 2.93 15.55
N GLY A 190 12.32 3.06 16.67
CA GLY A 190 11.16 2.26 17.02
C GLY A 190 9.83 2.79 16.46
N HIS A 191 9.82 3.97 15.84
CA HIS A 191 8.62 4.56 15.27
C HIS A 191 8.82 4.99 13.81
N SER A 192 7.93 4.52 12.94
CA SER A 192 7.94 4.87 11.52
C SER A 192 6.97 6.00 11.20
N TYR A 193 7.27 6.75 10.15
CA TYR A 193 6.46 7.83 9.61
C TYR A 193 6.36 7.67 8.10
N SER A 194 5.25 8.06 7.50
CA SER A 194 5.16 8.21 6.05
C SER A 194 5.68 9.59 5.64
N ILE A 195 6.38 9.66 4.51
CA ILE A 195 6.86 10.93 3.95
C ILE A 195 5.80 11.44 2.98
N LYS A 196 5.20 12.59 3.32
CA LYS A 196 4.15 13.23 2.53
C LYS A 196 4.72 13.98 1.33
N SER A 197 5.76 14.77 1.58
CA SER A 197 6.37 15.63 0.56
C SER A 197 7.78 16.01 0.92
N VAL A 198 8.62 16.17 -0.12
CA VAL A 198 9.99 16.67 -0.02
C VAL A 198 10.14 17.86 -0.96
N THR A 199 10.70 18.94 -0.46
CA THR A 199 11.11 20.11 -1.24
C THR A 199 12.61 20.32 -1.08
N LYS A 200 13.16 21.40 -1.67
CA LYS A 200 14.57 21.74 -1.46
C LYS A 200 14.90 22.04 0.02
N ASP A 201 13.96 22.58 0.79
CA ASP A 201 14.23 23.08 2.15
C ASP A 201 13.44 22.34 3.23
N THR A 202 12.39 21.61 2.88
CA THR A 202 11.40 21.11 3.84
C THR A 202 11.00 19.67 3.51
N VAL A 203 10.87 18.86 4.56
CA VAL A 203 10.25 17.54 4.53
C VAL A 203 9.03 17.55 5.43
N VAL A 204 7.94 16.97 4.94
CA VAL A 204 6.71 16.77 5.71
C VAL A 204 6.50 15.28 5.90
N VAL A 205 6.40 14.85 7.15
CA VAL A 205 6.08 13.46 7.52
C VAL A 205 4.73 13.38 8.23
N ILE A 206 4.13 12.20 8.24
CA ILE A 206 2.83 11.93 8.86
C ILE A 206 3.01 10.84 9.91
N ASN A 207 2.53 11.10 11.12
CA ASN A 207 2.59 10.17 12.23
C ASN A 207 1.49 9.09 12.07
N PRO A 208 1.81 7.78 12.06
CA PRO A 208 0.80 6.74 11.91
C PRO A 208 -0.19 6.66 13.07
N TRP A 209 0.13 7.18 14.26
CA TRP A 209 -0.82 7.27 15.38
C TRP A 209 -2.05 8.11 15.05
N ASP A 210 -1.90 9.13 14.20
CA ASP A 210 -2.99 9.95 13.68
C ASP A 210 -2.56 10.54 12.34
N THR A 211 -3.10 9.99 11.26
CA THR A 211 -2.72 10.38 9.89
C THR A 211 -3.16 11.78 9.49
N SER A 212 -3.94 12.48 10.33
CA SER A 212 -4.21 13.92 10.19
C SER A 212 -3.07 14.80 10.69
N LYS A 213 -2.10 14.26 11.44
CA LYS A 213 -1.00 15.01 12.05
C LYS A 213 0.22 15.04 11.14
N PHE A 214 0.49 16.23 10.62
CA PHE A 214 1.66 16.51 9.80
C PHE A 214 2.77 17.15 10.62
N ILE A 215 3.98 16.64 10.46
CA ILE A 215 5.18 17.16 11.11
C ILE A 215 6.08 17.77 10.03
N ASN A 216 6.37 19.06 10.17
CA ASN A 216 7.23 19.81 9.25
C ASN A 216 8.63 19.93 9.83
N MET A 217 9.64 19.61 9.03
CA MET A 217 11.04 19.79 9.39
C MET A 217 11.86 20.31 8.22
N SER A 218 12.98 20.97 8.53
CA SER A 218 13.92 21.34 7.46
C SER A 218 14.51 20.07 6.86
N ARG A 219 14.84 20.13 5.56
CA ARG A 219 15.50 19.02 4.88
C ARG A 219 16.83 18.66 5.53
N SER A 220 17.58 19.66 6.00
CA SER A 220 18.83 19.44 6.74
C SER A 220 18.61 18.71 8.07
N GLN A 221 17.58 19.09 8.83
CA GLN A 221 17.20 18.38 10.06
C GLN A 221 16.88 16.92 9.72
N PHE A 222 16.00 16.68 8.74
CA PHE A 222 15.62 15.35 8.28
C PHE A 222 16.84 14.50 7.89
N GLU A 223 17.69 14.98 6.99
CA GLU A 223 18.86 14.22 6.50
C GLU A 223 19.90 13.93 7.60
N SER A 224 19.97 14.78 8.64
CA SER A 224 20.83 14.58 9.80
C SER A 224 20.27 13.59 10.82
N SER A 225 18.94 13.47 10.92
CA SER A 225 18.26 12.65 11.92
C SER A 225 17.81 11.29 11.40
N ILE A 226 17.79 11.10 10.08
CA ILE A 226 17.27 9.89 9.45
C ILE A 226 18.17 8.69 9.74
N ARG A 227 17.55 7.56 10.10
CA ARG A 227 18.22 6.27 10.24
C ARG A 227 17.86 5.35 9.08
N TYR A 228 16.58 5.36 8.72
CA TYR A 228 16.01 4.55 7.65
C TYR A 228 15.08 5.42 6.79
N MET A 229 15.16 5.24 5.47
CA MET A 229 14.13 5.74 4.57
C MET A 229 13.91 4.78 3.41
N THR A 230 12.69 4.72 2.90
CA THR A 230 12.36 3.90 1.75
C THR A 230 11.38 4.62 0.83
N TYR A 231 11.45 4.34 -0.48
CA TYR A 231 10.42 4.76 -1.43
C TYR A 231 10.20 3.73 -2.53
N VAL A 232 9.01 3.78 -3.12
CA VAL A 232 8.68 3.03 -4.33
C VAL A 232 9.19 3.81 -5.55
N ASP A 233 10.10 3.20 -6.31
CA ASP A 233 10.53 3.66 -7.62
C ASP A 233 9.79 2.85 -8.71
N GLU A 234 8.68 3.41 -9.18
CA GLU A 234 7.86 2.81 -10.22
C GLU A 234 8.49 2.87 -11.61
N ALA A 235 9.52 3.69 -11.83
CA ALA A 235 10.22 3.74 -13.11
C ALA A 235 11.11 2.50 -13.30
N THR A 236 11.66 1.98 -12.20
CA THR A 236 12.54 0.79 -12.21
C THR A 236 11.86 -0.45 -11.63
N ASN A 237 10.62 -0.34 -11.17
CA ASN A 237 9.89 -1.40 -10.43
C ASN A 237 10.70 -1.91 -9.23
N LYS A 238 11.25 -0.98 -8.45
CA LYS A 238 12.06 -1.27 -7.26
C LYS A 238 11.53 -0.52 -6.05
N ILE A 239 11.87 -1.04 -4.87
CA ILE A 239 11.74 -0.33 -3.61
C ILE A 239 13.14 0.01 -3.17
N VAL A 240 13.48 1.29 -3.17
CA VAL A 240 14.80 1.71 -2.69
C VAL A 240 14.74 1.83 -1.18
N VAL A 241 15.71 1.23 -0.50
CA VAL A 241 15.81 1.18 0.95
C VAL A 241 17.16 1.75 1.36
N PHE A 242 17.16 2.86 2.07
CA PHE A 242 18.35 3.50 2.60
C PHE A 242 18.51 3.20 4.09
N TRP A 243 19.75 2.89 4.48
CA TRP A 243 20.19 2.81 5.87
C TRP A 243 21.36 3.76 6.09
N ASN A 244 21.28 4.54 7.17
CA ASN A 244 22.35 5.40 7.67
C ASN A 244 23.32 4.62 8.54
#